data_AF-A0A7C6MYP3-F1
#
_entry.id   AF-A0A7C6MYP3-F1
#
_cell.length_a   1.000
_cell.length_b   1.000
_cell.length_c   1.000
_cell.angle_alpha   90.00
_cell.angle_beta   90.00
_cell.angle_gamma   90.00
#
_symmetry.space_group_name_H-M   'P 1'
#
loop_
_entity.id
_entity.type
_entity.pdbx_description
1 polymer ?
#
loop_
_entity_poly.entity_id
_entity_poly.type
_entity_poly.pdbx_seq_one_letter_code
_entity_poly.pdbx_strand_id
1 'polypeptide(L)'
;MDINLEPLEIVLIVLGIIIIIVSFFLVGSKQEINESTLGKNISLDQVFAKEEIQDFNDSIINKLNEVREETLNATEDELSRLSNEKIMAVSEFSDQILEKIDRNHEEVVFLYKMLNDKEKEIKETVKEANIVQRLSKEQESDTVEAKAVEADNPSFTSKEKDMSDSEVFNNNEEILSLYSEGKSIIEISRLLSLGQGEVKLVIDLFHNKK
;
A
#
# COMPACT_ATOMS: atom_id res chain seq x y z
N MET A 1 -39.16 -90.39 47.07
CA MET A 1 -39.80 -89.06 47.22
C MET A 1 -40.69 -88.95 46.00
N ASP A 2 -41.88 -89.53 46.09
CA ASP A 2 -42.82 -89.61 44.96
C ASP A 2 -43.44 -88.24 44.78
N ILE A 3 -42.93 -87.50 43.79
CA ILE A 3 -43.46 -86.19 43.45
C ILE A 3 -44.77 -86.45 42.70
N ASN A 4 -45.89 -86.40 43.41
CA ASN A 4 -47.21 -86.31 42.79
C ASN A 4 -47.36 -84.88 42.26
N LEU A 5 -46.81 -84.59 41.07
CA LEU A 5 -47.08 -83.33 40.38
C LEU A 5 -48.55 -83.31 39.97
N GLU A 6 -49.25 -82.23 40.28
CA GLU A 6 -50.62 -82.06 39.79
C GLU A 6 -50.64 -81.98 38.25
N PRO A 7 -51.71 -82.46 37.59
CA PRO A 7 -51.82 -82.42 36.13
C PRO A 7 -51.57 -81.02 35.53
N LEU A 8 -51.91 -79.97 36.28
CA LEU A 8 -51.72 -78.58 35.89
C LEU A 8 -50.24 -78.15 35.88
N GLU A 9 -49.43 -78.69 36.80
CA GLU A 9 -48.00 -78.39 36.91
C GLU A 9 -47.22 -79.03 35.75
N ILE A 10 -47.61 -80.26 35.36
CA ILE A 10 -47.08 -80.95 34.19
C ILE A 10 -47.40 -80.15 32.91
N VAL A 11 -48.63 -79.61 32.78
CA VAL A 11 -49.03 -78.80 31.62
C VAL A 11 -48.23 -77.50 31.53
N LEU A 12 -47.98 -76.82 32.66
CA LEU A 12 -47.16 -75.60 32.70
C LEU A 12 -45.70 -75.86 32.33
N ILE A 13 -45.11 -76.96 32.80
CA ILE A 13 -43.74 -77.35 32.45
C ILE A 13 -43.62 -77.62 30.95
N VAL A 14 -44.56 -78.36 30.37
CA VAL A 14 -44.56 -78.66 28.93
C VAL A 14 -44.73 -77.37 28.10
N LEU A 15 -45.60 -76.46 28.52
CA LEU A 15 -45.80 -75.17 27.85
C LEU A 15 -44.56 -74.27 27.91
N GLY A 16 -43.85 -74.27 29.04
CA GLY A 16 -42.56 -73.58 29.20
C GLY A 16 -41.48 -74.14 28.28
N ILE A 17 -41.39 -75.47 28.15
CA ILE A 17 -40.43 -76.12 27.23
C ILE A 17 -40.76 -75.77 25.77
N ILE A 18 -42.04 -75.73 25.40
CA ILE A 18 -42.48 -75.32 24.04
C ILE A 18 -42.07 -73.88 23.74
N ILE A 19 -42.26 -72.93 24.66
CA ILE A 19 -41.87 -71.52 24.48
C ILE A 19 -40.36 -71.37 24.30
N ILE A 20 -39.56 -72.15 25.05
CA ILE A 20 -38.10 -72.14 24.94
C ILE A 20 -37.66 -72.70 23.58
N ILE A 21 -38.26 -73.80 23.12
CA ILE A 21 -37.96 -74.39 21.80
C ILE A 21 -38.32 -73.41 20.67
N VAL A 22 -39.47 -72.74 20.75
CA VAL A 22 -39.90 -71.73 19.77
C VAL A 22 -38.94 -70.54 19.76
N SER A 23 -38.48 -70.10 20.93
CA SER A 23 -37.53 -68.98 21.06
C SER A 23 -36.14 -69.34 20.51
N PHE A 24 -35.68 -70.57 20.72
CA PHE A 24 -34.45 -71.08 20.10
C PHE A 24 -34.57 -71.19 18.58
N PHE A 25 -35.74 -71.57 18.07
CA PHE A 25 -35.98 -71.63 16.63
C PHE A 25 -36.00 -70.23 16.00
N LEU A 26 -36.61 -69.24 16.66
CA LEU A 26 -36.69 -67.85 16.18
C LEU A 26 -35.31 -67.14 16.16
N VAL A 27 -34.48 -67.39 17.16
CA VAL A 27 -33.10 -66.83 17.23
C VAL A 27 -32.12 -67.62 16.36
N GLY A 28 -32.37 -68.91 16.13
CA GLY A 28 -31.49 -69.81 15.38
C GLY A 28 -31.67 -69.79 13.85
N SER A 29 -32.83 -69.34 13.33
CA SER A 29 -33.03 -69.21 11.88
C SER A 29 -32.62 -67.82 11.38
N LYS A 30 -31.32 -67.60 11.21
CA LYS A 30 -30.82 -66.56 10.29
C LYS A 30 -30.98 -67.09 8.86
N GLN A 31 -32.20 -67.07 8.35
CA GLN A 31 -32.50 -67.35 6.95
C GLN A 31 -33.54 -66.36 6.45
N GLU A 32 -33.19 -65.70 5.36
CA GLU A 32 -34.03 -64.77 4.60
C GLU A 32 -35.40 -65.38 4.34
N ILE A 33 -36.44 -64.79 4.94
CA ILE A 33 -37.82 -65.04 4.54
C ILE A 33 -38.41 -63.70 4.12
N ASN A 34 -38.86 -63.72 2.86
CA ASN A 34 -39.46 -62.64 2.11
C ASN A 34 -40.51 -61.85 2.90
N GLU A 35 -40.56 -60.55 2.58
CA GLU A 35 -41.64 -59.62 2.83
C GLU A 35 -43.01 -60.30 2.93
N SER A 36 -43.63 -60.26 4.11
CA SER A 36 -45.00 -59.80 4.30
C SER A 36 -45.42 -60.10 5.74
N THR A 37 -44.87 -59.31 6.65
CA THR A 37 -45.50 -58.80 7.88
C THR A 37 -44.37 -58.28 8.76
N LEU A 38 -44.56 -57.06 9.27
CA LEU A 38 -43.72 -56.41 10.29
C LEU A 38 -42.50 -55.55 9.88
N GLY A 39 -42.30 -55.27 8.60
CA GLY A 39 -41.26 -54.35 8.11
C GLY A 39 -41.62 -52.86 8.03
N LYS A 40 -42.72 -52.39 8.64
CA LYS A 40 -43.10 -50.96 8.58
C LYS A 40 -42.44 -50.15 9.71
N ASN A 41 -41.11 -50.13 9.76
CA ASN A 41 -40.34 -49.23 10.64
C ASN A 41 -38.96 -48.86 10.07
N ILE A 42 -38.77 -48.89 8.74
CA ILE A 42 -37.53 -48.41 8.10
C ILE A 42 -37.93 -47.69 6.80
N SER A 43 -38.47 -46.48 6.91
CA SER A 43 -38.62 -45.54 5.77
C SER A 43 -39.20 -44.17 6.17
N LEU A 44 -39.83 -44.02 7.34
CA LEU A 44 -40.33 -42.71 7.80
C LEU A 44 -39.28 -41.91 8.57
N ASP A 45 -38.44 -42.58 9.35
CA ASP A 45 -37.42 -41.96 10.22
C ASP A 45 -36.31 -41.23 9.43
N GLN A 46 -36.01 -41.70 8.20
CA GLN A 46 -35.02 -41.06 7.32
C GLN A 46 -35.58 -39.92 6.45
N VAL A 47 -36.91 -39.80 6.33
CA VAL A 47 -37.56 -38.73 5.56
C VAL A 47 -37.78 -37.52 6.47
N PHE A 48 -38.27 -37.73 7.71
CA PHE A 48 -38.38 -36.64 8.70
C PHE A 48 -37.00 -36.10 9.12
N ALA A 49 -35.98 -36.96 9.26
CA ALA A 49 -34.63 -36.49 9.56
C ALA A 49 -34.02 -35.64 8.43
N LYS A 50 -34.30 -35.93 7.15
CA LYS A 50 -33.72 -35.15 6.04
C LYS A 50 -34.41 -33.81 5.82
N GLU A 51 -35.73 -33.75 5.95
CA GLU A 51 -36.52 -32.52 5.75
C GLU A 51 -36.25 -31.52 6.90
N GLU A 52 -36.26 -31.97 8.16
CA GLU A 52 -35.92 -31.10 9.30
C GLU A 52 -34.45 -30.65 9.28
N ILE A 53 -33.51 -31.51 8.85
CA ILE A 53 -32.10 -31.13 8.68
C ILE A 53 -31.93 -30.13 7.53
N GLN A 54 -32.74 -30.22 6.47
CA GLN A 54 -32.71 -29.26 5.38
C GLN A 54 -33.19 -27.89 5.83
N ASP A 55 -34.34 -27.81 6.50
CA ASP A 55 -34.89 -26.57 7.05
C ASP A 55 -33.94 -25.92 8.08
N PHE A 56 -33.26 -26.75 8.87
CA PHE A 56 -32.24 -26.30 9.81
C PHE A 56 -31.01 -25.73 9.10
N ASN A 57 -30.52 -26.39 8.05
CA ASN A 57 -29.41 -25.88 7.24
C ASN A 57 -29.78 -24.55 6.56
N ASP A 58 -30.98 -24.45 6.00
CA ASP A 58 -31.46 -23.22 5.37
C ASP A 58 -31.58 -22.08 6.39
N SER A 59 -32.04 -22.37 7.61
CA SER A 59 -32.07 -21.40 8.71
C SER A 59 -30.67 -20.94 9.13
N ILE A 60 -29.69 -21.85 9.18
CA ILE A 60 -28.29 -21.49 9.45
C ILE A 60 -27.75 -20.61 8.33
N ILE A 61 -27.97 -20.97 7.07
CA ILE A 61 -27.50 -20.20 5.92
C ILE A 61 -28.10 -18.79 5.95
N ASN A 62 -29.41 -18.66 6.24
CA ASN A 62 -30.07 -17.37 6.32
C ASN A 62 -29.53 -16.51 7.47
N LYS A 63 -29.41 -17.05 8.68
CA LYS A 63 -28.82 -16.32 9.81
C LYS A 63 -27.35 -15.96 9.58
N LEU A 64 -26.59 -16.84 8.95
CA LEU A 64 -25.20 -16.58 8.61
C LEU A 64 -25.08 -15.46 7.57
N ASN A 65 -25.96 -15.44 6.56
CA ASN A 65 -26.01 -14.37 5.57
C ASN A 65 -26.44 -13.04 6.21
N GLU A 66 -27.41 -13.06 7.11
CA GLU A 66 -27.85 -11.88 7.87
C GLU A 66 -26.71 -11.30 8.70
N VAL A 67 -26.01 -12.12 9.49
CA VAL A 67 -24.85 -11.68 10.28
C VAL A 67 -23.71 -11.19 9.39
N ARG A 68 -23.49 -11.86 8.24
CA ARG A 68 -22.48 -11.44 7.27
C ARG A 68 -22.81 -10.06 6.72
N GLU A 69 -24.05 -9.84 6.30
CA GLU A 69 -24.50 -8.58 5.72
C GLU A 69 -24.46 -7.46 6.75
N GLU A 70 -24.94 -7.70 7.98
CA GLU A 70 -24.84 -6.74 9.09
C GLU A 70 -23.39 -6.35 9.38
N THR A 71 -22.49 -7.34 9.51
CA THR A 71 -21.07 -7.09 9.79
C THR A 71 -20.40 -6.36 8.63
N LEU A 72 -20.73 -6.72 7.39
CA LEU A 72 -20.16 -6.10 6.19
C LEU A 72 -20.61 -4.64 6.06
N ASN A 73 -21.90 -4.36 6.26
CA ASN A 73 -22.45 -3.01 6.23
C ASN A 73 -21.84 -2.15 7.36
N ALA A 74 -21.78 -2.67 8.59
CA ALA A 74 -21.15 -1.96 9.70
C ALA A 74 -19.65 -1.68 9.44
N THR A 75 -18.95 -2.63 8.83
CA THR A 75 -17.54 -2.46 8.43
C THR A 75 -17.39 -1.44 7.32
N GLU A 76 -18.27 -1.46 6.31
CA GLU A 76 -18.25 -0.51 5.19
C GLU A 76 -18.54 0.91 5.68
N ASP A 77 -19.49 1.08 6.60
CA ASP A 77 -19.80 2.36 7.23
C ASP A 77 -18.61 2.88 8.06
N GLU A 78 -18.01 2.02 8.90
CA GLU A 78 -16.85 2.39 9.71
C GLU A 78 -15.63 2.72 8.83
N LEU A 79 -15.38 1.93 7.78
CA LEU A 79 -14.29 2.14 6.85
C LEU A 79 -14.52 3.43 6.04
N SER A 80 -15.75 3.70 5.60
CA SER A 80 -16.10 4.94 4.91
C SER A 80 -15.90 6.15 5.81
N ARG A 81 -16.33 6.06 7.08
CA ARG A 81 -16.11 7.12 8.08
C ARG A 81 -14.63 7.36 8.31
N LEU A 82 -13.85 6.29 8.55
CA LEU A 82 -12.42 6.37 8.79
C LEU A 82 -11.67 6.91 7.56
N SER A 83 -12.02 6.43 6.37
CA SER A 83 -11.45 6.88 5.10
C SER A 83 -11.66 8.38 4.91
N ASN A 84 -12.89 8.87 5.10
CA ASN A 84 -13.21 10.29 5.01
C ASN A 84 -12.41 11.13 6.03
N GLU A 85 -12.29 10.65 7.27
CA GLU A 85 -11.49 11.30 8.30
C GLU A 85 -10.00 11.38 7.91
N LYS A 86 -9.44 10.29 7.35
CA LYS A 86 -8.04 10.29 6.87
C LYS A 86 -7.84 11.18 5.65
N ILE A 87 -8.76 11.20 4.70
CA ILE A 87 -8.69 12.10 3.54
C ILE A 87 -8.69 13.55 4.01
N MET A 88 -9.56 13.91 4.95
CA MET A 88 -9.61 15.26 5.53
C MET A 88 -8.29 15.62 6.22
N ALA A 89 -7.77 14.75 7.09
CA ALA A 89 -6.51 15.00 7.80
C ALA A 89 -5.30 15.11 6.85
N VAL A 90 -5.26 14.28 5.80
CA VAL A 90 -4.20 14.35 4.78
C VAL A 90 -4.34 15.62 3.95
N SER A 91 -5.57 16.02 3.59
CA SER A 91 -5.81 17.28 2.86
C SER A 91 -5.35 18.48 3.68
N GLU A 92 -5.76 18.56 4.95
CA GLU A 92 -5.35 19.66 5.84
C GLU A 92 -3.83 19.72 6.02
N PHE A 93 -3.19 18.56 6.19
CA PHE A 93 -1.72 18.50 6.25
C PHE A 93 -1.08 18.93 4.92
N SER A 94 -1.61 18.47 3.80
CA SER A 94 -1.14 18.84 2.46
C SER A 94 -1.21 20.35 2.26
N ASP A 95 -2.32 20.98 2.63
CA ASP A 95 -2.52 22.43 2.52
C ASP A 95 -1.49 23.19 3.36
N GLN A 96 -1.20 22.73 4.60
CA GLN A 96 -0.16 23.33 5.43
C GLN A 96 1.25 23.20 4.83
N ILE A 97 1.55 22.08 4.17
CA ILE A 97 2.85 21.88 3.51
C ILE A 97 2.94 22.73 2.25
N LEU A 98 1.90 22.79 1.42
CA LEU A 98 1.84 23.63 0.23
C LEU A 98 2.03 25.10 0.59
N GLU A 99 1.35 25.59 1.62
CA GLU A 99 1.52 26.98 2.08
C GLU A 99 2.96 27.27 2.55
N LYS A 100 3.63 26.29 3.19
CA LYS A 100 5.06 26.42 3.53
C LYS A 100 5.97 26.39 2.30
N ILE A 101 5.66 25.57 1.30
CA ILE A 101 6.39 25.53 0.04
C ILE A 101 6.26 26.86 -0.69
N ASP A 102 5.04 27.42 -0.76
CA ASP A 102 4.78 28.71 -1.41
C ASP A 102 5.56 29.83 -0.73
N ARG A 103 5.50 29.93 0.61
CA ARG A 103 6.30 30.92 1.37
C ARG A 103 7.80 30.76 1.13
N ASN A 104 8.32 29.54 1.17
CA ASN A 104 9.73 29.29 0.92
C ASN A 104 10.12 29.66 -0.52
N HIS A 105 9.25 29.37 -1.50
CA HIS A 105 9.46 29.73 -2.89
C HIS A 105 9.51 31.24 -3.07
N GLU A 106 8.59 31.98 -2.46
CA GLU A 106 8.61 33.45 -2.46
C GLU A 106 9.89 34.01 -1.85
N GLU A 107 10.32 33.48 -0.70
CA GLU A 107 11.56 33.89 -0.03
C GLU A 107 12.78 33.64 -0.92
N VAL A 108 12.92 32.44 -1.51
CA VAL A 108 14.04 32.11 -2.40
C VAL A 108 14.07 33.01 -3.63
N VAL A 109 12.92 33.25 -4.26
CA VAL A 109 12.82 34.18 -5.41
C VAL A 109 13.18 35.60 -5.00
N PHE A 110 12.77 36.03 -3.80
CA PHE A 110 13.14 37.33 -3.25
C PHE A 110 14.65 37.45 -3.01
N LEU A 111 15.27 36.44 -2.40
CA LEU A 111 16.73 36.41 -2.21
C LEU A 111 17.47 36.46 -3.55
N TYR A 112 16.99 35.74 -4.56
CA TYR A 112 17.56 35.79 -5.91
C TYR A 112 17.49 37.19 -6.51
N LYS A 113 16.33 37.86 -6.40
CA LYS A 113 16.16 39.25 -6.86
C LYS A 113 17.11 40.21 -6.13
N MET A 114 17.18 40.14 -4.79
CA MET A 114 18.09 40.97 -4.00
C MET A 114 19.56 40.73 -4.34
N LEU A 115 19.95 39.49 -4.60
CA LEU A 115 21.31 39.14 -4.97
C LEU A 115 21.68 39.77 -6.32
N ASN A 116 20.79 39.65 -7.31
CA ASN A 116 20.96 40.26 -8.62
C ASN A 116 21.00 41.80 -8.54
N ASP A 117 20.13 42.40 -7.73
CA ASP A 117 20.09 43.84 -7.52
C ASP A 117 21.39 44.33 -6.86
N LYS A 118 21.92 43.59 -5.87
CA LYS A 118 23.21 43.90 -5.24
C LYS A 118 24.40 43.70 -6.17
N GLU A 119 24.40 42.66 -7.00
CA GLU A 119 25.43 42.47 -8.01
C GLU A 119 25.47 43.67 -8.96
N LYS A 120 24.30 44.13 -9.40
CA LYS A 120 24.17 45.32 -10.25
C LYS A 120 24.69 46.58 -9.55
N GLU A 121 24.27 46.82 -8.30
CA GLU A 121 24.73 47.96 -7.49
C GLU A 121 26.26 47.96 -7.31
N ILE A 122 26.85 46.79 -7.03
CA ILE A 122 28.31 46.63 -6.92
C ILE A 122 28.98 46.92 -8.26
N LYS A 123 28.44 46.41 -9.37
CA LYS A 123 28.99 46.62 -10.72
C LYS A 123 28.94 48.10 -11.12
N GLU A 124 27.88 48.81 -10.76
CA GLU A 124 27.75 50.26 -10.98
C GLU A 124 28.74 51.04 -10.11
N THR A 125 28.81 50.74 -8.81
CA THR A 125 29.75 51.38 -7.88
C THR A 125 31.21 51.16 -8.28
N VAL A 126 31.58 49.95 -8.72
CA VAL A 126 32.93 49.64 -9.20
C VAL A 126 33.26 50.43 -10.45
N LYS A 127 32.31 50.61 -11.38
CA LYS A 127 32.51 51.45 -12.57
C LYS A 127 32.75 52.90 -12.16
N GLU A 128 31.94 53.46 -11.26
CA GLU A 128 32.09 54.82 -10.77
C GLU A 128 33.43 55.03 -10.04
N ALA A 129 33.81 54.11 -9.15
CA ALA A 129 35.09 54.16 -8.44
C ALA A 129 36.30 54.10 -9.41
N ASN A 130 36.22 53.30 -10.47
CA ASN A 130 37.26 53.23 -11.49
C ASN A 130 37.39 54.54 -12.28
N ILE A 131 36.25 55.18 -12.59
CA ILE A 131 36.22 56.49 -13.26
C ILE A 131 36.86 57.55 -12.36
N VAL A 132 36.49 57.59 -11.07
CA VAL A 132 37.10 58.52 -10.10
C VAL A 132 38.60 58.26 -9.94
N GLN A 133 39.03 56.99 -9.86
CA GLN A 133 40.45 56.65 -9.76
C GLN A 133 41.25 57.07 -11.01
N ARG A 134 40.65 57.00 -12.21
CA ARG A 134 41.27 57.52 -13.45
C ARG A 134 41.38 59.04 -13.42
N LEU A 135 40.31 59.73 -13.03
CA LEU A 135 40.28 61.19 -12.93
C LEU A 135 41.28 61.72 -11.89
N SER A 136 41.43 61.03 -10.75
CA SER A 136 42.42 61.37 -9.72
C SER A 136 43.86 61.07 -10.15
N LYS A 137 44.09 60.03 -10.97
CA LYS A 137 45.41 59.77 -11.58
C LYS A 137 45.76 60.78 -12.67
N GLU A 138 44.78 61.28 -13.41
CA GLU A 138 44.97 62.36 -14.40
C GLU A 138 45.28 63.72 -13.77
N GLN A 139 45.05 63.89 -12.46
CA GLN A 139 45.36 65.13 -11.75
C GLN A 139 46.75 65.14 -11.08
N GLU A 140 47.50 64.02 -11.10
CA GLU A 140 48.76 63.88 -10.37
C GLU A 140 49.96 63.37 -11.20
N SER A 141 49.90 63.31 -12.54
CA SER A 141 51.09 62.94 -13.33
C SER A 141 51.23 63.68 -14.67
N ASP A 142 51.86 64.85 -14.61
CA ASP A 142 52.90 65.19 -15.60
C ASP A 142 54.13 64.35 -15.26
N THR A 143 54.29 63.17 -15.89
CA THR A 143 55.52 62.68 -16.56
C THR A 143 55.58 61.14 -16.75
N VAL A 144 55.70 60.79 -18.04
CA VAL A 144 56.29 59.61 -18.71
C VAL A 144 55.47 58.31 -18.88
N GLU A 145 55.26 58.00 -20.15
CA GLU A 145 54.74 56.77 -20.78
C GLU A 145 55.58 55.51 -20.53
N ALA A 146 54.93 54.34 -20.54
CA ALA A 146 55.30 53.22 -21.42
C ALA A 146 54.15 52.20 -21.57
N LYS A 147 53.90 51.81 -22.82
CA LYS A 147 52.99 50.76 -23.34
C LYS A 147 53.28 49.37 -22.71
N ALA A 148 52.50 48.28 -22.81
CA ALA A 148 51.56 47.82 -23.83
C ALA A 148 50.87 46.49 -23.37
N VAL A 149 49.58 46.30 -23.74
CA VAL A 149 48.84 45.03 -24.11
C VAL A 149 48.79 43.86 -23.08
N GLU A 150 47.79 42.98 -22.90
CA GLU A 150 46.64 42.41 -23.65
C GLU A 150 45.55 42.00 -22.63
N ALA A 151 44.27 42.27 -22.92
CA ALA A 151 43.26 41.26 -23.28
C ALA A 151 43.08 40.13 -22.26
N ASP A 152 42.00 40.19 -21.48
CA ASP A 152 41.03 39.11 -21.58
C ASP A 152 39.61 39.63 -21.37
N ASN A 153 38.75 39.18 -22.27
CA ASN A 153 37.35 39.50 -22.40
C ASN A 153 36.65 38.17 -22.55
N PRO A 154 35.71 37.81 -21.68
CA PRO A 154 34.54 37.12 -22.14
C PRO A 154 33.42 38.15 -22.23
N SER A 155 33.25 38.64 -23.46
CA SER A 155 31.96 39.06 -23.96
C SER A 155 31.01 37.88 -23.79
N PHE A 156 29.92 38.09 -23.08
CA PHE A 156 28.67 37.45 -23.48
C PHE A 156 27.71 38.55 -23.92
N THR A 157 27.81 38.87 -25.20
CA THR A 157 26.88 39.72 -25.92
C THR A 157 25.62 38.91 -26.20
N SER A 158 24.50 39.40 -25.66
CA SER A 158 23.14 39.35 -26.20
C SER A 158 22.48 37.97 -26.42
N LYS A 159 21.32 37.79 -25.78
CA LYS A 159 20.01 37.91 -26.43
C LYS A 159 18.88 37.58 -25.45
N GLU A 160 17.92 38.49 -25.36
CA GLU A 160 16.53 38.11 -25.11
C GLU A 160 16.13 37.05 -26.16
N LYS A 161 15.86 35.83 -25.69
CA LYS A 161 15.00 34.88 -26.38
C LYS A 161 14.52 33.85 -25.37
N ASP A 162 13.22 33.59 -25.41
CA ASP A 162 12.51 32.58 -24.66
C ASP A 162 13.21 31.21 -24.61
N MET A 163 13.11 30.59 -23.42
CA MET A 163 13.16 29.15 -23.08
C MET A 163 14.26 28.25 -23.67
N SER A 164 15.02 27.59 -22.78
CA SER A 164 15.41 26.18 -23.02
C SER A 164 15.76 25.45 -21.72
N ASP A 165 15.06 24.35 -21.48
CA ASP A 165 15.21 23.32 -20.44
C ASP A 165 16.59 22.62 -20.37
N SER A 166 17.68 23.20 -20.88
CA SER A 166 18.91 22.45 -21.19
C SER A 166 19.86 22.23 -19.99
N GLU A 167 19.73 22.97 -18.89
CA GLU A 167 20.63 22.78 -17.72
C GLU A 167 20.17 21.66 -16.78
N VAL A 168 18.88 21.32 -16.77
CA VAL A 168 18.33 20.24 -15.93
C VAL A 168 18.68 18.86 -16.49
N PHE A 169 18.91 18.73 -17.80
CA PHE A 169 19.28 17.45 -18.42
C PHE A 169 20.75 17.06 -18.20
N ASN A 170 21.68 18.02 -18.06
CA ASN A 170 23.10 17.71 -17.89
C ASN A 170 23.36 17.00 -16.54
N ASN A 171 22.71 17.47 -15.47
CA ASN A 171 22.80 16.85 -14.15
C ASN A 171 22.33 15.39 -14.17
N ASN A 172 21.34 15.05 -15.01
CA ASN A 172 20.83 13.69 -15.09
C ASN A 172 21.84 12.73 -15.74
N GLU A 173 22.57 13.17 -16.78
CA GLU A 173 23.63 12.36 -17.39
C GLU A 173 24.80 12.15 -16.42
N GLU A 174 25.15 13.18 -15.64
CA GLU A 174 26.20 13.12 -14.63
C GLU A 174 25.82 12.24 -13.42
N ILE A 175 24.56 12.25 -12.99
CA ILE A 175 24.05 11.32 -11.97
C ILE A 175 24.22 9.86 -12.42
N LEU A 176 23.92 9.58 -13.69
CA LEU A 176 24.00 8.23 -14.24
C LEU A 176 25.45 7.76 -14.44
N SER A 177 26.37 8.63 -14.85
CA SER A 177 27.79 8.29 -14.98
C SER A 177 28.41 7.97 -13.62
N LEU A 178 28.19 8.83 -12.61
CA LEU A 178 28.70 8.63 -11.25
C LEU A 178 28.12 7.37 -10.59
N TYR A 179 26.85 7.05 -10.86
CA TYR A 179 26.24 5.81 -10.39
C TYR A 179 26.82 4.57 -11.10
N SER A 180 27.09 4.66 -12.41
CA SER A 180 27.74 3.58 -13.16
C SER A 180 29.20 3.33 -12.73
N GLU A 181 29.88 4.36 -12.23
CA GLU A 181 31.18 4.27 -11.56
C GLU A 181 31.10 3.62 -10.16
N GLY A 182 29.90 3.31 -9.67
CA GLY A 182 29.66 2.62 -8.40
C GLY A 182 29.57 3.55 -7.19
N LYS A 183 29.45 4.87 -7.38
CA LYS A 183 29.26 5.82 -6.27
C LYS A 183 27.88 5.69 -5.67
N SER A 184 27.80 5.88 -4.36
CA SER A 184 26.52 5.82 -3.63
C SER A 184 25.64 7.04 -3.94
N ILE A 185 24.31 6.87 -3.87
CA ILE A 185 23.30 7.96 -3.97
C ILE A 185 23.64 9.12 -3.02
N ILE A 186 24.19 8.81 -1.84
CA ILE A 186 24.58 9.78 -0.83
C ILE A 186 25.84 10.56 -1.25
N GLU A 187 26.76 9.92 -1.98
CA GLU A 187 27.96 10.59 -2.50
C GLU A 187 27.57 11.48 -3.68
N ILE A 188 26.75 10.97 -4.60
CA ILE A 188 26.28 11.72 -5.78
C ILE A 188 25.51 12.97 -5.35
N SER A 189 24.59 12.85 -4.38
CA SER A 189 23.87 14.00 -3.83
C SER A 189 24.79 15.07 -3.23
N ARG A 190 25.89 14.67 -2.57
CA ARG A 190 26.88 15.62 -2.06
C ARG A 190 27.74 16.25 -3.16
N LEU A 191 28.17 15.46 -4.14
CA LEU A 191 29.02 15.94 -5.24
C LEU A 191 28.28 16.96 -6.12
N LEU A 192 27.02 16.67 -6.44
CA LEU A 192 26.20 17.50 -7.33
C LEU A 192 25.32 18.51 -6.57
N SER A 193 25.39 18.54 -5.23
CA SER A 193 24.51 19.36 -4.39
C SER A 193 23.01 19.14 -4.67
N LEU A 194 22.63 17.91 -5.01
CA LEU A 194 21.25 17.50 -5.33
C LEU A 194 20.60 16.79 -4.15
N GLY A 195 19.26 16.78 -4.10
CA GLY A 195 18.53 16.04 -3.08
C GLY A 195 18.68 14.53 -3.25
N GLN A 196 18.82 13.76 -2.15
CA GLN A 196 18.93 12.29 -2.23
C GLN A 196 17.71 11.63 -2.91
N GLY A 197 16.52 12.22 -2.75
CA GLY A 197 15.30 11.78 -3.43
C GLY A 197 15.30 12.05 -4.93
N GLU A 198 15.91 13.15 -5.37
CA GLU A 198 16.03 13.53 -6.78
C GLU A 198 17.02 12.61 -7.50
N VAL A 199 18.20 12.38 -6.90
CA VAL A 199 19.20 11.43 -7.41
C VAL A 199 18.60 10.02 -7.52
N LYS A 200 17.86 9.58 -6.50
CA LYS A 200 17.19 8.28 -6.51
C LYS A 200 16.11 8.20 -7.60
N LEU A 201 15.30 9.25 -7.76
CA LEU A 201 14.26 9.29 -8.78
C LEU A 201 14.84 9.19 -10.20
N VAL A 202 15.94 9.89 -10.48
CA VAL A 202 16.63 9.83 -11.77
C VAL A 202 17.19 8.42 -12.01
N ILE A 203 17.87 7.82 -11.03
CA ILE A 203 18.36 6.44 -11.15
C ILE A 203 17.19 5.47 -11.38
N ASP A 204 16.12 5.57 -10.60
CA ASP A 204 14.95 4.68 -10.71
C ASP A 204 14.23 4.84 -12.07
N LEU A 205 14.16 6.03 -12.64
CA LEU A 205 13.54 6.29 -13.95
C LEU A 205 14.35 5.75 -15.14
N PHE A 206 15.68 5.86 -15.07
CA PHE A 206 16.57 5.54 -16.20
C PHE A 206 17.19 4.14 -16.10
N HIS A 207 17.36 3.59 -14.90
CA HIS A 207 17.90 2.25 -14.68
C HIS A 207 16.83 1.15 -14.83
N ASN A 208 15.55 1.51 -14.66
CA ASN A 208 14.41 0.58 -14.76
C ASN A 208 13.78 0.54 -16.17
N LYS A 209 14.36 1.25 -17.15
CA LYS A 209 14.08 1.03 -18.58
C LYS A 209 14.95 -0.11 -19.12
N LYS A 210 14.62 -1.35 -18.77
CA LYS A 210 15.10 -2.54 -19.48
C LYS A 210 14.01 -3.60 -19.55
#